data_AF-K0RBS9-F1
#
_entry.id   AF-K0RBS9-F1
#
_cell.length_a   1.000
_cell.length_b   1.000
_cell.length_c   1.000
_cell.angle_alpha   90.00
_cell.angle_beta   90.00
_cell.angle_gamma   90.00
#
_symmetry.space_group_name_H-M   'P 1'
#
loop_
_entity.id
_entity.type
_entity.pdbx_description
1 polymer ?
#
loop_
_entity_poly.entity_id
_entity_poly.type
_entity_poly.pdbx_seq_one_letter_code
_entity_poly.pdbx_strand_id
1 'polypeptide(L)'
;LSVKGEANARHTVAGNAVDAIMWASLQSAMEAIDGQFDDLAADERYSEASDAYEEEDIMGRQTFLGEMKGLLFGNEDDAEFTPEMEAARRISIPETFTEPLVVEVPETERHNMELMELNDLNQFVDSFDINEKTDEISRLLASEDDDDPTPTPLQEQFRLLSPEHVSYNDFWTRYFFRCDPERIEREWQRHDELEEKVRQLSSQKREDALKEVSDAALNLLSNAAGVISGAGGLVEEAATQLSIHHSKDRPLFVMETVDDDEYYEDDGEAEEAEVSFCHTASPLKLENLDTVHLRENLIKAEDARNSLIEAVEDRESEIVRLTAELQRKLSANCDESSQLKREIVSLRSDLEKSRRTILKEKKQHCIAQINKIKTRMELSKQSSIQMDIDQKKELLAKVKTEIVAYKRSLSRLETEKREMLSDR
;
A
#
# COMPACT_ATOMS: atom_id res chain seq x y z
N LEU A 1 -19.09 16.70 72.34
CA LEU A 1 -18.82 17.67 71.26
C LEU A 1 -17.59 17.31 70.41
N SER A 2 -16.52 16.75 70.99
CA SER A 2 -15.28 16.40 70.26
C SER A 2 -15.43 15.28 69.20
N VAL A 3 -16.22 14.23 69.45
CA VAL A 3 -16.33 13.08 68.50
C VAL A 3 -17.21 13.37 67.27
N LYS A 4 -18.18 14.29 67.35
CA LYS A 4 -19.02 14.68 66.20
C LYS A 4 -18.31 15.62 65.21
N GLY A 5 -17.22 16.27 65.63
CA GLY A 5 -16.41 17.14 64.75
C GLY A 5 -15.54 16.36 63.77
N GLU A 6 -14.98 15.22 64.20
CA GLU A 6 -14.09 14.41 63.35
C GLU A 6 -14.81 13.68 62.22
N ALA A 7 -16.04 13.20 62.45
CA ALA A 7 -16.83 12.53 61.42
C ALA A 7 -17.21 13.49 60.28
N ASN A 8 -17.48 14.76 60.59
CA ASN A 8 -17.85 15.76 59.58
C ASN A 8 -16.64 16.22 58.75
N ALA A 9 -15.44 16.27 59.36
CA ALA A 9 -14.19 16.60 58.66
C ALA A 9 -13.75 15.49 57.69
N ARG A 10 -13.97 14.20 58.03
CA ARG A 10 -13.65 13.08 57.13
C ARG A 10 -14.53 13.04 55.87
N HIS A 11 -15.79 13.44 55.98
CA HIS A 11 -16.69 13.46 54.82
C HIS A 11 -16.35 14.57 53.81
N THR A 12 -15.91 15.74 54.27
CA THR A 12 -15.51 16.86 53.40
C THR A 12 -14.19 16.58 52.67
N VAL A 13 -13.25 15.88 53.31
CA VAL A 13 -11.97 15.50 52.68
C VAL A 13 -12.17 14.45 51.58
N ALA A 14 -13.09 13.50 51.76
CA ALA A 14 -13.37 12.47 50.76
C ALA A 14 -14.03 13.03 49.49
N GLY A 15 -14.94 14.01 49.62
CA GLY A 15 -15.58 14.66 48.46
C GLY A 15 -14.58 15.43 47.59
N ASN A 16 -13.70 16.20 48.22
CA ASN A 16 -12.67 16.98 47.51
C ASN A 16 -11.65 16.10 46.76
N ALA A 17 -11.37 14.90 47.27
CA ALA A 17 -10.46 13.96 46.63
C ALA A 17 -11.05 13.36 45.34
N VAL A 18 -12.35 13.05 45.34
CA VAL A 18 -13.04 12.52 44.14
C VAL A 18 -13.09 13.57 43.04
N ASP A 19 -13.41 14.82 43.36
CA ASP A 19 -13.44 15.91 42.39
C ASP A 19 -12.05 16.20 41.80
N ALA A 20 -10.98 16.10 42.61
CA ALA A 20 -9.60 16.28 42.15
C ALA A 20 -9.15 15.15 41.20
N ILE A 21 -9.52 13.89 41.50
CA ILE A 21 -9.20 12.73 40.64
C ILE A 21 -9.95 12.82 39.31
N MET A 22 -11.23 13.24 39.34
CA MET A 22 -12.02 13.46 38.13
C MET A 22 -11.41 14.56 37.25
N TRP A 23 -10.97 15.67 37.86
CA TRP A 23 -10.31 16.76 37.14
C TRP A 23 -8.99 16.33 36.51
N ALA A 24 -8.15 15.60 37.25
CA ALA A 24 -6.88 15.10 36.73
C ALA A 24 -7.08 14.12 35.56
N SER A 25 -8.10 13.26 35.63
CA SER A 25 -8.43 12.32 34.55
C SER A 25 -8.94 13.05 33.31
N LEU A 26 -9.74 14.11 33.48
CA LEU A 26 -10.28 14.90 32.38
C LEU A 26 -9.18 15.75 31.71
N GLN A 27 -8.28 16.32 32.51
CA GLN A 27 -7.08 17.03 32.05
C GLN A 27 -6.15 16.11 31.24
N SER A 28 -5.86 14.91 31.76
CA SER A 28 -5.02 13.92 31.08
C SER A 28 -5.65 13.43 29.78
N ALA A 29 -6.98 13.24 29.74
CA ALA A 29 -7.69 12.91 28.52
C ALA A 29 -7.64 14.07 27.49
N MET A 30 -7.68 15.33 27.94
CA MET A 30 -7.52 16.49 27.05
C MET A 30 -6.11 16.58 26.46
N GLU A 31 -5.08 16.37 27.28
CA GLU A 31 -3.68 16.38 26.83
C GLU A 31 -3.37 15.22 25.87
N ALA A 32 -3.95 14.04 26.09
CA ALA A 32 -3.83 12.92 25.17
C ALA A 32 -4.51 13.19 23.82
N ILE A 33 -5.66 13.87 23.83
CA ILE A 33 -6.35 14.26 22.60
C ILE A 33 -5.55 15.33 21.85
N ASP A 34 -5.05 16.37 22.53
CA ASP A 34 -4.25 17.41 21.89
C ASP A 34 -2.92 16.87 21.34
N GLY A 35 -2.25 15.96 22.05
CA GLY A 35 -1.04 15.29 21.57
C GLY A 35 -1.26 14.47 20.29
N GLN A 36 -2.35 13.69 20.22
CA GLN A 36 -2.72 12.96 19.00
C GLN A 36 -3.03 13.88 17.81
N PHE A 37 -3.43 15.13 18.05
CA PHE A 37 -3.71 16.10 16.99
C PHE A 37 -2.49 16.89 16.55
N ASP A 38 -1.52 17.14 17.44
CA ASP A 38 -0.26 17.79 17.08
C ASP A 38 0.64 16.86 16.25
N ASP A 39 0.61 15.55 16.51
CA ASP A 39 1.29 14.56 15.67
C ASP A 39 0.72 14.53 14.24
N LEU A 40 -0.62 14.60 14.09
CA LEU A 40 -1.27 14.69 12.78
C LEU A 40 -0.98 16.03 12.06
N ALA A 41 -0.74 17.12 12.80
CA ALA A 41 -0.39 18.43 12.23
C ALA A 41 1.11 18.56 11.89
N ALA A 42 1.97 17.76 12.53
CA ALA A 42 3.38 17.60 12.16
C ALA A 42 3.51 16.71 10.91
N ASP A 43 2.69 15.66 10.82
CA ASP A 43 2.54 14.81 9.64
C ASP A 43 2.04 15.63 8.43
N GLU A 44 1.12 16.58 8.62
CA GLU A 44 0.64 17.50 7.56
C GLU A 44 1.74 18.38 6.94
N ARG A 45 2.82 18.71 7.67
CA ARG A 45 3.94 19.50 7.14
C ARG A 45 5.00 18.67 6.44
N TYR A 46 5.04 17.36 6.70
CA TYR A 46 5.90 16.42 5.98
C TYR A 46 5.18 15.80 4.79
N SER A 47 3.88 15.50 4.87
CA SER A 47 3.13 14.82 3.81
C SER A 47 2.91 15.71 2.56
N GLU A 48 2.69 17.03 2.70
CA GLU A 48 2.58 17.92 1.51
C GLU A 48 3.89 18.08 0.73
N ALA A 49 5.04 17.73 1.33
CA ALA A 49 6.35 17.72 0.67
C ALA A 49 6.85 16.30 0.33
N SER A 50 6.36 15.27 1.01
CA SER A 50 6.81 13.87 0.88
C SER A 50 5.86 13.03 0.01
N ASP A 51 4.54 13.26 0.04
CA ASP A 51 3.57 12.50 -0.77
C ASP A 51 3.72 12.75 -2.28
N ALA A 52 4.34 13.88 -2.68
CA ALA A 52 4.67 14.18 -4.07
C ALA A 52 6.00 13.59 -4.54
N TYR A 53 6.85 13.09 -3.64
CA TYR A 53 8.19 12.59 -3.98
C TYR A 53 8.46 11.15 -3.53
N GLU A 54 7.75 10.58 -2.55
CA GLU A 54 8.05 9.24 -2.03
C GLU A 54 7.09 8.15 -2.53
N GLU A 55 5.81 8.44 -2.75
CA GLU A 55 4.85 7.43 -3.26
C GLU A 55 4.99 7.20 -4.78
N GLU A 56 5.38 8.24 -5.54
CA GLU A 56 5.83 8.09 -6.93
C GLU A 56 7.19 7.37 -7.03
N ASP A 57 8.01 7.36 -5.98
CA ASP A 57 9.35 6.78 -6.02
C ASP A 57 9.37 5.33 -5.50
N ILE A 58 8.52 4.91 -4.56
CA ILE A 58 8.53 3.51 -4.06
C ILE A 58 7.65 2.59 -4.92
N MET A 59 6.39 2.95 -5.20
CA MET A 59 5.56 2.20 -6.15
C MET A 59 6.07 2.39 -7.58
N GLY A 60 6.56 3.59 -7.90
CA GLY A 60 7.26 3.84 -9.16
C GLY A 60 8.51 3.00 -9.28
N ARG A 61 9.42 2.91 -8.28
CA ARG A 61 10.59 2.02 -8.38
C ARG A 61 10.25 0.55 -8.48
N GLN A 62 9.22 0.03 -7.80
CA GLN A 62 8.85 -1.39 -7.95
C GLN A 62 8.20 -1.70 -9.31
N THR A 63 7.31 -0.83 -9.80
CA THR A 63 6.74 -0.99 -11.15
C THR A 63 7.74 -0.66 -12.26
N PHE A 64 8.61 0.32 -12.06
CA PHE A 64 9.72 0.68 -12.94
C PHE A 64 10.83 -0.35 -12.93
N LEU A 65 11.10 -1.05 -11.81
CA LEU A 65 11.99 -2.21 -11.81
C LEU A 65 11.34 -3.40 -12.50
N GLY A 66 10.04 -3.63 -12.34
CA GLY A 66 9.30 -4.64 -13.10
C GLY A 66 9.27 -4.35 -14.60
N GLU A 67 9.05 -3.10 -15.00
CA GLU A 67 9.00 -2.65 -16.40
C GLU A 67 10.40 -2.49 -17.02
N MET A 68 11.40 -1.97 -16.28
CA MET A 68 12.82 -1.99 -16.73
C MET A 68 13.34 -3.41 -16.87
N LYS A 69 12.91 -4.36 -16.04
CA LYS A 69 13.33 -5.76 -16.18
C LYS A 69 12.83 -6.35 -17.51
N GLY A 70 11.69 -5.90 -18.03
CA GLY A 70 11.20 -6.27 -19.37
C GLY A 70 11.71 -5.39 -20.52
N LEU A 71 12.38 -4.26 -20.24
CA LEU A 71 12.86 -3.30 -21.26
C LEU A 71 14.39 -3.30 -21.43
N LEU A 72 15.17 -3.54 -20.36
CA LEU A 72 16.64 -3.61 -20.40
C LEU A 72 17.15 -5.00 -20.76
N PHE A 73 16.40 -6.03 -20.38
CA PHE A 73 16.62 -7.39 -20.83
C PHE A 73 15.47 -7.63 -21.80
N GLY A 74 15.76 -7.55 -23.11
CA GLY A 74 14.77 -7.85 -24.13
C GLY A 74 14.11 -9.21 -23.84
N ASN A 75 13.01 -9.53 -24.52
CA ASN A 75 12.29 -10.80 -24.42
C ASN A 75 13.13 -12.06 -24.78
N GLU A 76 14.45 -11.97 -24.75
CA GLU A 76 15.43 -13.04 -24.83
C GLU A 76 15.51 -13.73 -23.47
N ASP A 77 14.75 -14.81 -23.38
CA ASP A 77 14.78 -15.86 -22.37
C ASP A 77 14.42 -15.45 -20.95
N ASP A 78 13.44 -16.19 -20.40
CA ASP A 78 13.13 -16.32 -18.98
C ASP A 78 14.36 -16.88 -18.23
N ALA A 79 15.46 -16.13 -18.18
CA ALA A 79 16.61 -16.44 -17.34
C ALA A 79 16.12 -16.39 -15.90
N GLU A 80 15.74 -17.57 -15.39
CA GLU A 80 15.30 -17.77 -14.01
C GLU A 80 16.32 -17.09 -13.11
N PHE A 81 15.88 -16.02 -12.44
CA PHE A 81 16.73 -15.25 -11.56
C PHE A 81 17.02 -16.15 -10.35
N THR A 82 18.22 -16.70 -10.27
CA THR A 82 18.59 -17.65 -9.21
C THR A 82 18.99 -16.93 -7.93
N PRO A 83 18.87 -17.56 -6.75
CA PRO A 83 19.35 -17.00 -5.49
C PRO A 83 20.84 -16.60 -5.53
N GLU A 84 21.65 -17.31 -6.31
CA GLU A 84 23.07 -17.02 -6.51
C GLU A 84 23.30 -15.72 -7.29
N MET A 85 22.47 -15.44 -8.31
CA MET A 85 22.51 -14.19 -9.05
C MET A 85 22.12 -13.00 -8.16
N GLU A 86 21.13 -13.19 -7.29
CA GLU A 86 20.74 -12.17 -6.31
C GLU A 86 21.83 -11.94 -5.26
N ALA A 87 22.47 -13.00 -4.77
CA ALA A 87 23.61 -12.88 -3.88
C ALA A 87 24.74 -12.06 -4.54
N ALA A 88 25.10 -12.37 -5.79
CA ALA A 88 26.08 -11.61 -6.56
C ALA A 88 25.67 -10.13 -6.76
N ARG A 89 24.38 -9.87 -6.99
CA ARG A 89 23.85 -8.50 -7.07
C ARG A 89 24.01 -7.76 -5.73
N ARG A 90 23.66 -8.40 -4.61
CA ARG A 90 23.76 -7.82 -3.26
C ARG A 90 25.20 -7.46 -2.88
N ILE A 91 26.19 -8.21 -3.37
CA ILE A 91 27.62 -7.89 -3.20
C ILE A 91 27.97 -6.55 -3.83
N SER A 92 27.37 -6.18 -4.97
CA SER A 92 27.68 -4.91 -5.64
C SER A 92 27.08 -3.68 -4.94
N ILE A 93 26.20 -3.87 -3.96
CA ILE A 93 25.45 -2.81 -3.27
C ILE A 93 26.20 -2.43 -1.98
N PRO A 94 26.74 -1.20 -1.84
CA PRO A 94 27.48 -0.78 -0.64
C PRO A 94 26.65 -0.84 0.65
N GLU A 95 25.34 -0.58 0.56
CA GLU A 95 24.39 -0.60 1.67
C GLU A 95 24.32 -1.97 2.36
N THR A 96 24.60 -3.05 1.62
CA THR A 96 24.72 -4.42 2.14
C THR A 96 25.72 -4.50 3.31
N PHE A 97 26.72 -3.64 3.33
CA PHE A 97 27.82 -3.70 4.29
C PHE A 97 27.74 -2.62 5.36
N THR A 98 27.14 -1.47 5.06
CA THR A 98 27.11 -0.32 5.96
C THR A 98 25.90 -0.33 6.90
N GLU A 99 24.76 -0.87 6.45
CA GLU A 99 23.56 -0.94 7.26
C GLU A 99 23.66 -2.00 8.38
N PRO A 100 23.43 -1.62 9.65
CA PRO A 100 23.37 -2.56 10.75
C PRO A 100 22.34 -3.67 10.50
N LEU A 101 22.69 -4.91 10.83
CA LEU A 101 21.74 -6.04 10.74
C LEU A 101 20.56 -5.87 11.71
N VAL A 102 20.81 -5.26 12.86
CA VAL A 102 19.79 -4.91 13.84
C VAL A 102 19.55 -3.41 13.77
N VAL A 103 18.55 -3.00 13.02
CA VAL A 103 18.03 -1.63 13.10
C VAL A 103 17.11 -1.58 14.32
N GLU A 104 17.33 -0.62 15.22
CA GLU A 104 16.41 -0.34 16.33
C GLU A 104 15.12 0.27 15.77
N VAL A 105 14.32 -0.54 15.08
CA VAL A 105 13.01 -0.12 14.56
C VAL A 105 12.07 0.12 15.75
N PRO A 106 11.41 1.29 15.85
CA PRO A 106 10.41 1.56 16.88
C PRO A 106 9.35 0.46 16.93
N GLU A 107 8.90 0.08 18.13
CA GLU A 107 7.99 -1.06 18.37
C GLU A 107 6.67 -1.02 17.57
N THR A 108 6.30 0.15 17.06
CA THR A 108 5.05 0.40 16.33
C THR A 108 5.04 -0.13 14.89
N GLU A 109 6.20 -0.34 14.26
CA GLU A 109 6.28 -0.76 12.84
C GLU A 109 6.60 -2.26 12.65
N ARG A 110 7.01 -2.95 13.73
CA ARG A 110 7.61 -4.31 13.71
C ARG A 110 6.71 -5.48 13.30
N HIS A 111 5.40 -5.28 13.09
CA HIS A 111 4.49 -6.19 13.78
C HIS A 111 4.18 -7.55 13.15
N ASN A 112 4.77 -8.03 12.05
CA ASN A 112 4.63 -9.47 11.69
C ASN A 112 5.71 -10.04 10.75
N MET A 113 6.19 -9.28 9.75
CA MET A 113 7.17 -9.78 8.78
C MET A 113 8.60 -9.74 9.35
N GLU A 114 8.91 -8.66 10.09
CA GLU A 114 10.20 -8.49 10.76
C GLU A 114 10.44 -9.54 11.85
N LEU A 115 9.40 -10.10 12.48
CA LEU A 115 9.59 -11.08 13.55
C LEU A 115 10.25 -12.37 13.07
N MET A 116 9.93 -12.84 11.85
CA MET A 116 10.58 -14.02 11.27
C MET A 116 12.00 -13.71 10.81
N GLU A 117 12.22 -12.55 10.19
CA GLU A 117 13.55 -12.13 9.74
C GLU A 117 14.50 -11.89 10.91
N LEU A 118 14.00 -11.31 11.99
CA LEU A 118 14.73 -11.11 13.22
C LEU A 118 15.09 -12.45 13.88
N ASN A 119 14.20 -13.45 13.79
CA ASN A 119 14.50 -14.79 14.27
C ASN A 119 15.60 -15.48 13.43
N ASP A 120 15.51 -15.38 12.09
CA ASP A 120 16.54 -15.89 11.18
C ASP A 120 17.90 -15.20 11.44
N LEU A 121 17.88 -13.88 11.66
CA LEU A 121 19.06 -13.10 11.99
C LEU A 121 19.68 -13.53 13.32
N ASN A 122 18.88 -13.63 14.38
CA ASN A 122 19.39 -14.04 15.70
C ASN A 122 19.97 -15.46 15.64
N GLN A 123 19.28 -16.39 14.96
CA GLN A 123 19.77 -17.74 14.77
C GLN A 123 21.10 -17.78 13.99
N PHE A 124 21.22 -16.95 12.94
CA PHE A 124 22.45 -16.83 12.18
C PHE A 124 23.59 -16.24 13.04
N VAL A 125 23.35 -15.11 13.70
CA VAL A 125 24.37 -14.43 14.54
C VAL A 125 24.85 -15.34 15.67
N ASP A 126 23.96 -16.13 16.27
CA ASP A 126 24.31 -17.07 17.35
C ASP A 126 25.13 -18.27 16.85
N SER A 127 24.99 -18.65 15.56
CA SER A 127 25.68 -19.80 14.97
C SER A 127 26.90 -19.43 14.12
N PHE A 128 27.03 -18.17 13.73
CA PHE A 128 28.10 -17.70 12.85
C PHE A 128 29.44 -17.59 13.61
N ASP A 129 30.42 -18.39 13.20
CA ASP A 129 31.81 -18.28 13.65
C ASP A 129 32.73 -17.87 12.48
N ILE A 130 33.34 -16.68 12.61
CA ILE A 130 34.27 -16.16 11.61
C ILE A 130 35.51 -17.04 11.42
N ASN A 131 35.93 -17.77 12.45
CA ASN A 131 37.10 -18.64 12.36
C ASN A 131 36.83 -19.81 11.39
N GLU A 132 35.61 -20.37 11.42
CA GLU A 132 35.19 -21.42 10.49
C GLU A 132 35.11 -20.92 9.04
N LYS A 133 34.87 -19.62 8.86
CA LYS A 133 34.78 -18.96 7.56
C LYS A 133 36.09 -18.38 7.03
N THR A 134 37.19 -18.48 7.77
CA THR A 134 38.47 -17.85 7.40
C THR A 134 39.04 -18.33 6.06
N ASP A 135 38.92 -19.62 5.75
CA ASP A 135 39.39 -20.17 4.47
C ASP A 135 38.53 -19.71 3.28
N GLU A 136 37.23 -19.56 3.49
CA GLU A 136 36.29 -19.04 2.50
C GLU A 136 36.53 -17.54 2.24
N ILE A 137 36.71 -16.76 3.30
CA ILE A 137 37.08 -15.34 3.22
C ILE A 137 38.39 -15.17 2.44
N SER A 138 39.39 -16.01 2.73
CA SER A 138 40.68 -15.97 2.04
C SER A 138 40.55 -16.26 0.54
N ARG A 139 39.63 -17.15 0.15
CA ARG A 139 39.32 -17.42 -1.26
C ARG A 139 38.58 -16.26 -1.92
N LEU A 140 37.57 -15.68 -1.26
CA LEU A 140 36.82 -14.52 -1.76
C LEU A 140 37.71 -13.28 -1.96
N LEU A 141 38.74 -13.14 -1.12
CA LEU A 141 39.73 -12.05 -1.21
C LEU A 141 40.92 -12.38 -2.11
N ALA A 142 41.07 -13.62 -2.57
CA ALA A 142 42.04 -13.95 -3.60
C ALA A 142 41.54 -13.39 -4.95
N SER A 143 42.43 -12.81 -5.75
CA SER A 143 42.13 -12.55 -7.15
C SER A 143 41.97 -13.91 -7.84
N GLU A 144 40.78 -14.18 -8.41
CA GLU A 144 40.54 -15.43 -9.15
C GLU A 144 41.45 -15.52 -10.38
N ASP A 145 41.88 -14.38 -10.92
CA ASP A 145 42.81 -14.27 -12.04
C ASP A 145 44.11 -13.61 -11.61
N ASP A 146 45.22 -14.36 -11.60
CA ASP A 146 46.58 -13.81 -11.40
C ASP A 146 46.96 -12.80 -12.51
N ASP A 147 46.24 -12.82 -13.64
CA ASP A 147 46.49 -11.99 -14.82
C ASP A 147 45.69 -10.68 -14.84
N ASP A 148 44.63 -10.53 -14.02
CA ASP A 148 43.87 -9.29 -13.90
C ASP A 148 44.01 -8.69 -12.48
N PRO A 149 44.82 -7.63 -12.30
CA PRO A 149 44.99 -6.99 -11.00
C PRO A 149 43.78 -6.16 -10.56
N THR A 150 42.68 -6.16 -11.33
CA THR A 150 41.48 -5.39 -10.99
C THR A 150 40.80 -6.00 -9.77
N PRO A 151 40.68 -5.26 -8.65
CA PRO A 151 40.02 -5.78 -7.46
C PRO A 151 38.55 -6.05 -7.75
N THR A 152 38.02 -7.15 -7.22
CA THR A 152 36.59 -7.43 -7.33
C THR A 152 35.78 -6.39 -6.53
N PRO A 153 34.50 -6.15 -6.87
CA PRO A 153 33.65 -5.21 -6.10
C PRO A 153 33.65 -5.50 -4.59
N LEU A 154 33.67 -6.77 -4.21
CA LEU A 154 33.77 -7.20 -2.80
C LEU A 154 35.10 -6.77 -2.17
N GLN A 155 36.22 -6.96 -2.87
CA GLN A 155 37.55 -6.55 -2.38
C GLN A 155 37.65 -5.03 -2.24
N GLU A 156 37.08 -4.27 -3.18
CA GLU A 156 37.04 -2.81 -3.11
C GLU A 156 36.24 -2.33 -1.88
N GLN A 157 35.04 -2.87 -1.68
CA GLN A 157 34.20 -2.53 -0.53
C GLN A 157 34.83 -2.96 0.80
N PHE A 158 35.44 -4.15 0.86
CA PHE A 158 36.14 -4.61 2.06
C PHE A 158 37.28 -3.66 2.43
N ARG A 159 38.09 -3.23 1.44
CA ARG A 159 39.19 -2.26 1.65
C ARG A 159 38.70 -0.88 2.07
N LEU A 160 37.56 -0.44 1.55
CA LEU A 160 37.00 0.88 1.84
C LEU A 160 36.32 0.93 3.21
N LEU A 161 35.57 -0.11 3.56
CA LEU A 161 34.70 -0.12 4.73
C LEU A 161 35.36 -0.73 5.97
N SER A 162 36.28 -1.67 5.83
CA SER A 162 36.96 -2.31 6.96
C SER A 162 38.45 -1.95 7.00
N PRO A 163 39.00 -1.49 8.15
CA PRO A 163 38.38 -1.38 9.48
C PRO A 163 37.74 -0.02 9.79
N GLU A 164 37.69 0.91 8.82
CA GLU A 164 37.38 2.33 9.10
C GLU A 164 35.92 2.58 9.48
N HIS A 165 34.96 1.92 8.83
CA HIS A 165 33.52 2.12 9.00
C HIS A 165 32.86 0.96 9.77
N VAL A 166 33.32 -0.26 9.54
CA VAL A 166 32.82 -1.48 10.18
C VAL A 166 33.97 -2.39 10.60
N SER A 167 33.79 -3.06 11.74
CA SER A 167 34.79 -4.03 12.22
C SER A 167 34.89 -5.21 11.25
N TYR A 168 36.07 -5.85 11.17
CA TYR A 168 36.29 -7.03 10.33
C TYR A 168 35.22 -8.12 10.55
N ASN A 169 34.90 -8.39 11.83
CA ASN A 169 33.89 -9.39 12.17
C ASN A 169 32.49 -9.01 11.70
N ASP A 170 32.10 -7.74 11.91
CA ASP A 170 30.78 -7.23 11.53
C ASP A 170 30.60 -7.19 10.01
N PHE A 171 31.64 -6.79 9.26
CA PHE A 171 31.63 -6.81 7.79
C PHE A 171 31.31 -8.22 7.26
N TRP A 172 32.06 -9.24 7.72
CA TRP A 172 31.87 -10.60 7.24
C TRP A 172 30.57 -11.24 7.74
N THR A 173 30.14 -10.93 8.97
CA THR A 173 28.83 -11.36 9.47
C THR A 173 27.71 -10.84 8.56
N ARG A 174 27.76 -9.56 8.17
CA ARG A 174 26.81 -8.94 7.24
C ARG A 174 26.85 -9.56 5.85
N TYR A 175 28.05 -9.75 5.30
CA TYR A 175 28.25 -10.37 3.99
C TYR A 175 27.61 -11.75 3.93
N PHE A 176 27.98 -12.64 4.85
CA PHE A 176 27.49 -14.01 4.87
C PHE A 176 25.99 -14.08 5.17
N PHE A 177 25.44 -13.16 5.96
CA PHE A 177 24.00 -13.13 6.19
C PHE A 177 23.21 -12.64 4.97
N ARG A 178 23.68 -11.59 4.29
CA ARG A 178 22.93 -10.95 3.19
C ARG A 178 23.08 -11.67 1.86
N CYS A 179 24.19 -12.38 1.68
CA CYS A 179 24.53 -13.11 0.45
C CYS A 179 24.34 -14.63 0.56
N ASP A 180 23.70 -15.13 1.63
CA ASP A 180 23.36 -16.56 1.77
C ASP A 180 22.24 -16.96 0.78
N PRO A 181 22.52 -17.81 -0.23
CA PRO A 181 21.53 -18.22 -1.21
C PRO A 181 20.33 -18.95 -0.58
N GLU A 182 20.55 -19.78 0.43
CA GLU A 182 19.47 -20.54 1.09
C GLU A 182 18.51 -19.60 1.84
N ARG A 183 19.05 -18.53 2.44
CA ARG A 183 18.23 -17.50 3.06
C ARG A 183 17.44 -16.70 2.02
N ILE A 184 18.09 -16.30 0.91
CA ILE A 184 17.44 -15.56 -0.17
C ILE A 184 16.28 -16.37 -0.75
N GLU A 185 16.47 -17.67 -0.98
CA GLU A 185 15.41 -18.56 -1.45
C GLU A 185 14.21 -18.60 -0.47
N ARG A 186 14.48 -18.73 0.83
CA ARG A 186 13.42 -18.67 1.87
C ARG A 186 12.72 -17.32 1.92
N GLU A 187 13.44 -16.22 1.66
CA GLU A 187 12.86 -14.87 1.54
C GLU A 187 11.87 -14.80 0.37
N TRP A 188 12.25 -15.31 -0.80
CA TRP A 188 11.39 -15.35 -1.98
C TRP A 188 10.16 -16.23 -1.79
N GLN A 189 10.32 -17.44 -1.24
CA GLN A 189 9.19 -18.32 -0.95
C GLN A 189 8.18 -17.65 -0.01
N ARG A 190 8.64 -16.93 1.02
CA ARG A 190 7.76 -16.17 1.92
C ARG A 190 7.04 -15.04 1.19
N HIS A 191 7.72 -14.34 0.28
CA HIS A 191 7.11 -13.30 -0.53
C HIS A 191 6.03 -13.86 -1.46
N ASP A 192 6.30 -14.97 -2.13
CA ASP A 192 5.34 -15.66 -3.00
C ASP A 192 4.10 -16.13 -2.23
N GLU A 193 4.29 -16.72 -1.05
CA GLU A 193 3.19 -17.10 -0.15
C GLU A 193 2.35 -15.90 0.29
N LEU A 194 2.99 -14.77 0.56
CA LEU A 194 2.30 -13.55 0.96
C LEU A 194 1.49 -12.98 -0.21
N GLU A 195 2.09 -12.92 -1.41
CA GLU A 195 1.39 -12.48 -2.61
C GLU A 195 0.18 -13.38 -2.91
N GLU A 196 0.34 -14.69 -2.77
CA GLU A 196 -0.77 -15.63 -2.92
C GLU A 196 -1.87 -15.37 -1.88
N LYS A 197 -1.52 -15.16 -0.60
CA LYS A 197 -2.50 -14.81 0.45
C LYS A 197 -3.22 -13.51 0.15
N VAL A 198 -2.53 -12.49 -0.37
CA VAL A 198 -3.13 -11.22 -0.79
C VAL A 198 -4.09 -11.44 -1.96
N ARG A 199 -3.71 -12.26 -2.94
CA ARG A 199 -4.56 -12.65 -4.07
C ARG A 199 -5.80 -13.43 -3.62
N GLN A 200 -5.66 -14.32 -2.65
CA GLN A 200 -6.78 -15.05 -2.05
C GLN A 200 -7.71 -14.12 -1.27
N LEU A 201 -7.18 -13.21 -0.43
CA LEU A 201 -7.98 -12.25 0.32
C LEU A 201 -8.71 -11.26 -0.58
N SER A 202 -8.08 -10.81 -1.67
CA SER A 202 -8.74 -9.94 -2.65
C SER A 202 -9.87 -10.68 -3.39
N SER A 203 -9.66 -11.95 -3.72
CA SER A 203 -10.69 -12.82 -4.31
C SER A 203 -11.85 -13.04 -3.34
N GLN A 204 -11.55 -13.32 -2.06
CA GLN A 204 -12.55 -13.48 -1.02
C GLN A 204 -13.36 -12.20 -0.78
N LYS A 205 -12.70 -11.03 -0.70
CA LYS A 205 -13.39 -9.74 -0.59
C LYS A 205 -14.33 -9.49 -1.76
N ARG A 206 -13.94 -9.90 -2.97
CA ARG A 206 -14.79 -9.80 -4.16
C ARG A 206 -15.99 -10.74 -4.08
N GLU A 207 -15.80 -11.97 -3.63
CA GLU A 207 -16.89 -12.93 -3.41
C GLU A 207 -17.86 -12.46 -2.32
N ASP A 208 -17.35 -11.96 -1.20
CA ASP A 208 -18.16 -11.41 -0.10
C ASP A 208 -18.97 -10.19 -0.57
N ALA A 209 -18.38 -9.30 -1.37
CA ALA A 209 -19.09 -8.16 -1.96
C ALA A 209 -20.20 -8.61 -2.93
N LEU A 210 -19.95 -9.63 -3.76
CA LEU A 210 -20.98 -10.19 -4.64
C LEU A 210 -22.10 -10.88 -3.84
N LYS A 211 -21.76 -11.55 -2.76
CA LYS A 211 -22.73 -12.17 -1.85
C LYS A 211 -23.60 -11.12 -1.15
N GLU A 212 -23.01 -10.02 -0.67
CA GLU A 212 -23.76 -8.91 -0.06
C GLU A 212 -24.74 -8.28 -1.06
N VAL A 213 -24.32 -8.06 -2.31
CA VAL A 213 -25.21 -7.58 -3.38
C VAL A 213 -26.34 -8.57 -3.66
N SER A 214 -26.02 -9.87 -3.73
CA SER A 214 -27.02 -10.93 -3.92
C SER A 214 -28.02 -10.99 -2.77
N ASP A 215 -27.56 -10.92 -1.52
CA ASP A 215 -28.40 -10.93 -0.32
C ASP A 215 -29.28 -9.67 -0.25
N ALA A 216 -28.74 -8.50 -0.62
CA ALA A 216 -29.52 -7.27 -0.74
C ALA A 216 -30.61 -7.38 -1.82
N ALA A 217 -30.30 -7.96 -2.98
CA ALA A 217 -31.26 -8.20 -4.05
C ALA A 217 -32.37 -9.18 -3.63
N LEU A 218 -32.03 -10.29 -2.96
CA LEU A 218 -33.00 -11.26 -2.44
C LEU A 218 -33.89 -10.66 -1.34
N ASN A 219 -33.35 -9.79 -0.49
CA ASN A 219 -34.15 -9.07 0.51
C ASN A 219 -35.13 -8.07 -0.13
N LEU A 220 -34.73 -7.39 -1.21
CA LEU A 220 -35.63 -6.53 -2.00
C LEU A 220 -36.75 -7.35 -2.66
N LEU A 221 -36.41 -8.50 -3.25
CA LEU A 221 -37.38 -9.44 -3.84
C LEU A 221 -38.36 -10.00 -2.79
N SER A 222 -37.87 -10.35 -1.60
CA SER A 222 -38.71 -10.87 -0.51
C SER A 222 -39.69 -9.82 0.02
N ASN A 223 -39.25 -8.56 0.12
CA ASN A 223 -40.12 -7.44 0.49
C ASN A 223 -41.13 -7.08 -0.61
N ALA A 224 -40.75 -7.22 -1.88
CA ALA A 224 -41.64 -6.99 -3.01
C ALA A 224 -42.67 -8.14 -3.20
N ALA A 225 -42.31 -9.38 -2.87
CA ALA A 225 -43.22 -10.53 -2.91
C ALA A 225 -44.40 -10.39 -1.93
N GLY A 226 -44.24 -9.64 -0.83
CA GLY A 226 -45.35 -9.28 0.07
C GLY A 226 -46.36 -8.30 -0.56
N VAL A 227 -45.97 -7.56 -1.59
CA VAL A 227 -46.82 -6.57 -2.30
C VAL A 227 -47.36 -7.13 -3.63
N ILE A 228 -46.70 -8.14 -4.21
CA ILE A 228 -47.02 -8.73 -5.53
C ILE A 228 -47.75 -10.08 -5.41
N SER A 229 -48.55 -10.31 -4.37
CA SER A 229 -49.54 -11.41 -4.40
C SER A 229 -50.82 -11.03 -5.18
N GLY A 230 -50.79 -9.96 -5.99
CA GLY A 230 -51.93 -9.45 -6.77
C GLY A 230 -51.71 -9.25 -8.26
N ALA A 231 -50.51 -9.51 -8.80
CA ALA A 231 -50.21 -9.27 -10.21
C ALA A 231 -49.31 -10.38 -10.79
N GLY A 232 -49.85 -11.60 -10.86
CA GLY A 232 -49.23 -12.69 -11.60
C GLY A 232 -49.37 -12.47 -13.11
N GLY A 233 -48.25 -12.34 -13.82
CA GLY A 233 -48.28 -12.42 -15.29
C GLY A 233 -47.10 -11.89 -16.09
N LEU A 234 -46.14 -11.15 -15.53
CA LEU A 234 -45.16 -10.42 -16.36
C LEU A 234 -43.66 -10.60 -16.04
N VAL A 235 -43.28 -11.49 -15.12
CA VAL A 235 -41.87 -11.57 -14.66
C VAL A 235 -41.07 -12.75 -15.24
N GLU A 236 -41.71 -13.68 -15.95
CA GLU A 236 -41.04 -14.88 -16.49
C GLU A 236 -40.17 -14.61 -17.74
N GLU A 237 -40.33 -13.46 -18.40
CA GLU A 237 -39.68 -13.18 -19.69
C GLU A 237 -38.29 -12.48 -19.57
N ALA A 238 -37.93 -11.95 -18.40
CA ALA A 238 -36.67 -11.22 -18.22
C ALA A 238 -35.49 -12.09 -17.72
N ALA A 239 -35.75 -13.27 -17.16
CA ALA A 239 -34.71 -14.11 -16.55
C ALA A 239 -33.97 -15.02 -17.54
N THR A 240 -34.41 -15.12 -18.79
CA THR A 240 -33.85 -16.04 -19.79
C THR A 240 -32.78 -15.43 -20.70
N GLN A 241 -32.49 -14.11 -20.61
CA GLN A 241 -31.52 -13.45 -21.51
C GLN A 241 -30.08 -13.34 -20.99
N LEU A 242 -29.76 -13.76 -19.76
CA LEU A 242 -28.41 -13.63 -19.18
C LEU A 242 -27.58 -14.92 -19.18
N SER A 243 -28.05 -16.00 -19.82
CA SER A 243 -27.36 -17.30 -19.83
C SER A 243 -26.76 -17.64 -21.20
N ILE A 244 -26.00 -16.72 -21.81
CA ILE A 244 -25.23 -17.02 -23.03
C ILE A 244 -23.88 -16.29 -22.89
N HIS A 245 -22.82 -17.06 -22.65
CA HIS A 245 -21.39 -16.83 -22.93
C HIS A 245 -20.49 -17.48 -21.88
N HIS A 246 -20.59 -18.81 -21.76
CA HIS A 246 -19.51 -19.65 -21.22
C HIS A 246 -19.07 -20.65 -22.29
N SER A 247 -18.30 -20.18 -23.27
CA SER A 247 -17.49 -21.08 -24.11
C SER A 247 -16.16 -21.33 -23.40
N LYS A 248 -16.09 -22.46 -22.72
CA LYS A 248 -14.84 -23.19 -22.49
C LYS A 248 -14.32 -23.60 -23.86
N ASP A 249 -13.13 -23.15 -24.22
CA ASP A 249 -12.12 -23.84 -25.06
C ASP A 249 -11.22 -22.79 -25.75
N ARG A 250 -9.98 -22.76 -25.29
CA ARG A 250 -8.83 -22.08 -25.92
C ARG A 250 -8.52 -22.79 -27.26
N PRO A 251 -7.80 -22.12 -28.18
CA PRO A 251 -6.38 -22.45 -28.22
C PRO A 251 -5.43 -21.27 -28.40
N LEU A 252 -4.21 -21.60 -27.99
CA LEU A 252 -2.95 -20.90 -27.99
C LEU A 252 -2.42 -20.75 -29.43
N PHE A 253 -2.06 -19.53 -29.85
CA PHE A 253 -1.20 -19.34 -31.02
C PHE A 253 0.07 -18.63 -30.56
N VAL A 254 1.14 -19.40 -30.44
CA VAL A 254 2.52 -18.91 -30.44
C VAL A 254 3.02 -19.10 -31.86
N MET A 255 3.27 -18.00 -32.58
CA MET A 255 4.03 -18.05 -33.83
C MET A 255 5.47 -17.69 -33.49
N GLU A 256 6.36 -18.67 -33.65
CA GLU A 256 7.80 -18.49 -33.77
C GLU A 256 8.08 -17.57 -34.98
N THR A 257 8.63 -16.40 -34.73
CA THR A 257 9.22 -15.54 -35.77
C THR A 257 10.67 -15.95 -35.95
N VAL A 258 10.95 -16.67 -37.03
CA VAL A 258 12.30 -16.90 -37.54
C VAL A 258 12.70 -15.66 -38.32
N ASP A 259 13.55 -14.82 -37.75
CA ASP A 259 14.25 -13.75 -38.47
C ASP A 259 15.40 -14.38 -39.27
N ASP A 260 15.32 -14.34 -40.60
CA ASP A 260 16.38 -14.80 -41.51
C ASP A 260 16.45 -13.85 -42.71
N ASP A 261 16.99 -12.65 -42.47
CA ASP A 261 17.20 -11.60 -43.48
C ASP A 261 18.70 -11.33 -43.68
N GLU A 262 19.41 -12.24 -44.34
CA GLU A 262 20.70 -11.92 -45.00
C GLU A 262 20.43 -11.50 -46.46
N TYR A 263 20.32 -10.19 -46.68
CA TYR A 263 20.12 -9.56 -47.99
C TYR A 263 21.45 -9.40 -48.72
N TYR A 264 21.71 -10.22 -49.74
CA TYR A 264 22.81 -10.03 -50.70
C TYR A 264 22.37 -9.11 -51.85
N GLU A 265 22.89 -7.87 -51.87
CA GLU A 265 22.82 -6.98 -53.04
C GLU A 265 23.79 -7.46 -54.13
N ASP A 266 23.27 -8.03 -55.21
CA ASP A 266 24.02 -8.38 -56.44
C ASP A 266 23.67 -7.36 -57.55
N ASP A 267 24.47 -6.30 -57.63
CA ASP A 267 24.46 -5.29 -58.69
C ASP A 267 25.07 -5.88 -59.97
N GLY A 268 24.24 -6.59 -60.75
CA GLY A 268 24.57 -7.07 -62.09
C GLY A 268 24.15 -6.09 -63.18
N GLU A 269 25.08 -5.24 -63.64
CA GLU A 269 24.95 -4.38 -64.83
C GLU A 269 24.61 -5.22 -66.09
N ALA A 270 23.39 -5.07 -66.61
CA ALA A 270 22.97 -5.69 -67.86
C ALA A 270 23.21 -4.76 -69.06
N GLU A 271 24.24 -5.08 -69.86
CA GLU A 271 24.47 -4.47 -71.17
C GLU A 271 23.31 -4.72 -72.14
N GLU A 272 22.75 -3.63 -72.66
CA GLU A 272 21.75 -3.64 -73.73
C GLU A 272 22.37 -4.08 -75.07
N ALA A 273 22.24 -5.36 -75.41
CA ALA A 273 22.59 -5.89 -76.73
C ALA A 273 21.46 -5.62 -77.75
N GLU A 274 21.65 -4.62 -78.62
CA GLU A 274 20.80 -4.35 -79.77
C GLU A 274 20.82 -5.52 -80.79
N VAL A 275 19.72 -6.28 -80.87
CA VAL A 275 19.57 -7.39 -81.84
C VAL A 275 18.98 -6.87 -83.15
N SER A 276 19.83 -6.84 -84.19
CA SER A 276 19.46 -6.50 -85.57
C SER A 276 18.68 -7.64 -86.27
N PHE A 277 17.43 -7.37 -86.67
CA PHE A 277 16.54 -8.33 -87.37
C PHE A 277 16.78 -8.35 -88.89
N CYS A 278 17.79 -9.10 -89.34
CA CYS A 278 17.94 -9.45 -90.77
C CYS A 278 16.88 -10.47 -91.21
N HIS A 279 15.86 -9.99 -91.92
CA HIS A 279 14.77 -10.78 -92.50
C HIS A 279 15.26 -11.63 -93.67
N THR A 280 15.65 -12.88 -93.39
CA THR A 280 15.76 -13.92 -94.42
C THR A 280 14.61 -14.91 -94.24
N ALA A 281 13.65 -14.87 -95.17
CA ALA A 281 12.44 -15.66 -95.18
C ALA A 281 12.76 -17.16 -95.30
N SER A 282 12.98 -17.79 -94.15
CA SER A 282 13.12 -19.23 -94.03
C SER A 282 11.73 -19.87 -94.03
N PRO A 283 11.53 -21.01 -94.73
CA PRO A 283 10.24 -21.67 -94.81
C PRO A 283 9.77 -22.09 -93.41
N LEU A 284 8.52 -21.74 -93.08
CA LEU A 284 7.88 -21.99 -91.79
C LEU A 284 7.97 -23.48 -91.42
N LYS A 285 8.89 -23.80 -90.51
CA LYS A 285 8.93 -25.12 -89.86
C LYS A 285 7.63 -25.24 -89.07
N LEU A 286 6.80 -26.20 -89.44
CA LEU A 286 5.63 -26.62 -88.68
C LEU A 286 6.10 -26.95 -87.25
N GLU A 287 5.65 -26.15 -86.28
CA GLU A 287 5.93 -26.38 -84.87
C GLU A 287 5.35 -27.72 -84.43
N ASN A 288 6.11 -28.46 -83.62
CA ASN A 288 5.65 -29.75 -83.11
C ASN A 288 4.50 -29.51 -82.10
N LEU A 289 3.44 -30.31 -82.13
CA LEU A 289 2.24 -30.12 -81.29
C LEU A 289 2.58 -30.00 -79.79
N ASP A 290 3.61 -30.71 -79.34
CA ASP A 290 4.13 -30.65 -77.96
C ASP A 290 4.62 -29.25 -77.57
N THR A 291 5.23 -28.52 -78.51
CA THR A 291 5.70 -27.14 -78.27
C THR A 291 4.52 -26.17 -78.11
N VAL A 292 3.42 -26.41 -78.81
CA VAL A 292 2.19 -25.61 -78.67
C VAL A 292 1.54 -25.87 -77.30
N HIS A 293 1.40 -27.13 -76.89
CA HIS A 293 0.87 -27.47 -75.57
C HIS A 293 1.75 -26.95 -74.42
N LEU A 294 3.08 -26.99 -74.58
CA LEU A 294 3.99 -26.42 -73.59
C LEU A 294 3.77 -24.91 -73.44
N ARG A 295 3.62 -24.17 -74.56
CA ARG A 295 3.31 -22.73 -74.51
C ARG A 295 1.96 -22.46 -73.86
N GLU A 296 0.93 -23.23 -74.19
CA GLU A 296 -0.39 -23.07 -73.57
C GLU A 296 -0.34 -23.34 -72.06
N ASN A 297 0.42 -24.35 -71.63
CA ASN A 297 0.63 -24.64 -70.21
C ASN A 297 1.43 -23.54 -69.51
N LEU A 298 2.44 -22.97 -70.18
CA LEU A 298 3.20 -21.83 -69.64
C LEU A 298 2.32 -20.60 -69.47
N ILE A 299 1.46 -20.28 -70.44
CA ILE A 299 0.50 -19.18 -70.34
C ILE A 299 -0.44 -19.40 -69.15
N LYS A 300 -1.02 -20.61 -69.01
CA LYS A 300 -1.89 -20.93 -67.87
C LYS A 300 -1.15 -20.86 -66.53
N ALA A 301 0.11 -21.29 -66.48
CA ALA A 301 0.94 -21.20 -65.28
C ALA A 301 1.28 -19.75 -64.93
N GLU A 302 1.53 -18.90 -65.94
CA GLU A 302 1.78 -17.47 -65.77
C GLU A 302 0.52 -16.74 -65.28
N ASP A 303 -0.65 -17.03 -65.86
CA ASP A 303 -1.93 -16.49 -65.39
C ASP A 303 -2.21 -16.90 -63.93
N ALA A 304 -1.98 -18.17 -63.59
CA ALA A 304 -2.13 -18.66 -62.22
C ALA A 304 -1.15 -18.00 -61.25
N ARG A 305 0.11 -17.78 -61.67
CA ARG A 305 1.11 -17.05 -60.87
C ARG A 305 0.67 -15.60 -60.65
N ASN A 306 0.23 -14.90 -61.70
CA ASN A 306 -0.20 -13.51 -61.59
C ASN A 306 -1.44 -13.37 -60.69
N SER A 307 -2.38 -14.31 -60.76
CA SER A 307 -3.53 -14.36 -59.85
C SER A 307 -3.14 -14.60 -58.38
N LEU A 308 -2.10 -15.41 -58.13
CA LEU A 308 -1.56 -15.59 -56.77
C LEU A 308 -0.86 -14.32 -56.26
N ILE A 309 -0.12 -13.61 -57.12
CA ILE A 309 0.53 -12.35 -56.77
C ILE A 309 -0.52 -11.31 -56.35
N GLU A 310 -1.59 -11.13 -57.15
CA GLU A 310 -2.69 -10.21 -56.81
C GLU A 310 -3.34 -10.58 -55.47
N ALA A 311 -3.57 -11.87 -55.21
CA ALA A 311 -4.13 -12.33 -53.94
C ALA A 311 -3.17 -12.10 -52.74
N VAL A 312 -1.85 -12.13 -52.95
CA VAL A 312 -0.86 -11.80 -51.92
C VAL A 312 -0.89 -10.30 -51.64
N GLU A 313 -0.86 -9.46 -52.68
CA GLU A 313 -0.92 -7.99 -52.56
C GLU A 313 -2.21 -7.52 -51.84
N ASP A 314 -3.35 -8.15 -52.13
CA ASP A 314 -4.63 -7.90 -51.43
C ASP A 314 -4.53 -8.27 -49.93
N ARG A 315 -3.90 -9.40 -49.61
CA ARG A 315 -3.72 -9.83 -48.21
C ARG A 315 -2.74 -8.95 -47.46
N GLU A 316 -1.66 -8.52 -48.10
CA GLU A 316 -0.71 -7.57 -47.51
C GLU A 316 -1.39 -6.22 -47.22
N SER A 317 -2.20 -5.73 -48.15
CA SER A 317 -2.99 -4.51 -47.96
C SER A 317 -3.96 -4.64 -46.78
N GLU A 318 -4.60 -5.80 -46.61
CA GLU A 318 -5.49 -6.08 -45.48
C GLU A 318 -4.73 -6.18 -44.14
N ILE A 319 -3.54 -6.80 -44.14
CA ILE A 319 -2.67 -6.86 -42.95
C ILE A 319 -2.28 -5.44 -42.52
N VAL A 320 -1.84 -4.59 -43.45
CA VAL A 320 -1.51 -3.19 -43.14
C VAL A 320 -2.71 -2.44 -42.57
N ARG A 321 -3.90 -2.64 -43.16
CA ARG A 321 -5.14 -2.04 -42.67
C ARG A 321 -5.48 -2.47 -41.24
N LEU A 322 -5.39 -3.77 -40.95
CA LEU A 322 -5.68 -4.34 -39.64
C LEU A 322 -4.66 -3.88 -38.58
N THR A 323 -3.37 -3.84 -38.91
CA THR A 323 -2.32 -3.33 -38.03
C THR A 323 -2.57 -1.87 -37.66
N ALA A 324 -2.90 -1.01 -38.63
CA ALA A 324 -3.24 0.38 -38.36
C ALA A 324 -4.51 0.54 -37.51
N GLU A 325 -5.50 -0.34 -37.68
CA GLU A 325 -6.70 -0.35 -36.84
C GLU A 325 -6.40 -0.77 -35.40
N LEU A 326 -5.56 -1.80 -35.22
CA LEU A 326 -5.15 -2.28 -33.90
C LEU A 326 -4.34 -1.22 -33.16
N GLN A 327 -3.40 -0.55 -33.83
CA GLN A 327 -2.62 0.54 -33.26
C GLN A 327 -3.51 1.72 -32.82
N ARG A 328 -4.53 2.07 -33.61
CA ARG A 328 -5.52 3.10 -33.26
C ARG A 328 -6.35 2.73 -32.02
N LYS A 329 -6.72 1.45 -31.87
CA LYS A 329 -7.44 0.96 -30.69
C LYS A 329 -6.56 0.97 -29.44
N LEU A 330 -5.28 0.59 -29.58
CA LEU A 330 -4.31 0.67 -28.48
C LEU A 330 -4.09 2.11 -28.01
N SER A 331 -3.96 3.08 -28.92
CA SER A 331 -3.83 4.49 -28.53
C SER A 331 -5.07 5.02 -27.82
N ALA A 332 -6.28 4.69 -28.32
CA ALA A 332 -7.52 5.09 -27.68
C ALA A 332 -7.68 4.52 -26.26
N ASN A 333 -7.31 3.24 -26.07
CA ASN A 333 -7.33 2.61 -24.75
C ASN A 333 -6.31 3.25 -23.78
N CYS A 334 -5.15 3.69 -24.28
CA CYS A 334 -4.15 4.39 -23.48
C CYS A 334 -4.67 5.76 -22.98
N ASP A 335 -5.41 6.47 -23.83
CA ASP A 335 -6.04 7.75 -23.47
C ASP A 335 -7.15 7.57 -22.43
N GLU A 336 -8.02 6.56 -22.60
CA GLU A 336 -9.06 6.20 -21.64
C GLU A 336 -8.46 5.78 -20.28
N SER A 337 -7.41 4.95 -20.29
CA SER A 337 -6.68 4.56 -19.08
C SER A 337 -6.08 5.78 -18.36
N SER A 338 -5.48 6.70 -19.10
CA SER A 338 -4.92 7.94 -18.55
C SER A 338 -6.00 8.88 -18.01
N GLN A 339 -7.19 8.90 -18.62
CA GLN A 339 -8.34 9.63 -18.10
C GLN A 339 -8.85 9.03 -16.79
N LEU A 340 -9.02 7.71 -16.72
CA LEU A 340 -9.44 7.02 -15.50
C LEU A 340 -8.43 7.19 -14.37
N LYS A 341 -7.12 7.14 -14.64
CA LYS A 341 -6.07 7.42 -13.65
C LYS A 341 -6.22 8.82 -13.07
N ARG A 342 -6.43 9.85 -13.91
CA ARG A 342 -6.67 11.23 -13.46
C ARG A 342 -7.96 11.36 -12.62
N GLU A 343 -9.02 10.66 -13.00
CA GLU A 343 -10.27 10.65 -12.26
C GLU A 343 -10.11 9.99 -10.88
N ILE A 344 -9.39 8.87 -10.77
CA ILE A 344 -9.08 8.21 -9.50
C ILE A 344 -8.30 9.15 -8.57
N VAL A 345 -7.27 9.84 -9.09
CA VAL A 345 -6.49 10.81 -8.30
C VAL A 345 -7.39 11.96 -7.81
N SER A 346 -8.26 12.49 -8.67
CA SER A 346 -9.23 13.52 -8.29
C SER A 346 -10.18 13.04 -7.19
N LEU A 347 -10.75 11.85 -7.33
CA LEU A 347 -11.68 11.28 -6.34
C LEU A 347 -10.99 11.00 -5.00
N ARG A 348 -9.74 10.54 -5.00
CA ARG A 348 -8.94 10.38 -3.78
C ARG A 348 -8.72 11.72 -3.07
N SER A 349 -8.38 12.78 -3.82
CA SER A 349 -8.24 14.13 -3.27
C SER A 349 -9.53 14.63 -2.61
N ASP A 350 -10.67 14.42 -3.26
CA ASP A 350 -11.96 14.87 -2.74
C ASP A 350 -12.44 14.06 -1.53
N LEU A 351 -12.16 12.75 -1.52
CA LEU A 351 -12.38 11.89 -0.36
C LEU A 351 -11.58 12.39 0.85
N GLU A 352 -10.31 12.74 0.66
CA GLU A 352 -9.45 13.22 1.74
C GLU A 352 -9.91 14.58 2.28
N LYS A 353 -10.32 15.51 1.41
CA LYS A 353 -10.94 16.79 1.83
C LYS A 353 -12.21 16.56 2.64
N SER A 354 -13.05 15.61 2.24
CA SER A 354 -14.27 15.24 2.97
C SER A 354 -13.93 14.67 4.35
N ARG A 355 -12.95 13.76 4.43
CA ARG A 355 -12.45 13.17 5.68
C ARG A 355 -11.96 14.26 6.65
N ARG A 356 -11.15 15.22 6.17
CA ARG A 356 -10.68 16.36 6.97
C ARG A 356 -11.83 17.22 7.49
N THR A 357 -12.84 17.47 6.66
CA THR A 357 -14.02 18.25 7.05
C THR A 357 -14.80 17.55 8.17
N ILE A 358 -15.07 16.25 8.02
CA ILE A 358 -15.76 15.44 9.03
C ILE A 358 -14.97 15.42 10.35
N LEU A 359 -13.65 15.27 10.29
CA LEU A 359 -12.80 15.25 11.48
C LEU A 359 -12.84 16.59 12.21
N LYS A 360 -12.80 17.70 11.48
CA LYS A 360 -12.91 19.06 12.02
C LYS A 360 -14.25 19.29 12.70
N GLU A 361 -15.35 18.86 12.10
CA GLU A 361 -16.69 18.95 12.69
C GLU A 361 -16.80 18.11 13.97
N LYS A 362 -16.28 16.88 13.97
CA LYS A 362 -16.22 16.02 15.16
C LYS A 362 -15.40 16.67 16.28
N LYS A 363 -14.24 17.25 15.95
CA LYS A 363 -13.41 18.00 16.91
C LYS A 363 -14.17 19.16 17.53
N GLN A 364 -14.84 19.97 16.71
CA GLN A 364 -15.68 21.08 17.19
C GLN A 364 -16.82 20.60 18.09
N HIS A 365 -17.46 19.47 17.76
CA HIS A 365 -18.50 18.87 18.58
C HIS A 365 -17.96 18.42 19.95
N CYS A 366 -16.81 17.75 20.00
CA CYS A 366 -16.15 17.35 21.25
C CYS A 366 -15.80 18.55 22.12
N ILE A 367 -15.21 19.61 21.54
CA ILE A 367 -14.89 20.86 22.26
C ILE A 367 -16.17 21.48 22.85
N ALA A 368 -17.26 21.50 22.08
CA ALA A 368 -18.55 22.01 22.57
C ALA A 368 -19.11 21.18 23.73
N GLN A 369 -18.99 19.84 23.68
CA GLN A 369 -19.41 18.97 24.79
C GLN A 369 -18.56 19.16 26.04
N ILE A 370 -17.23 19.27 25.91
CA ILE A 370 -16.32 19.54 27.02
C ILE A 370 -16.69 20.86 27.71
N ASN A 371 -16.91 21.93 26.94
CA ASN A 371 -17.33 23.22 27.49
C ASN A 371 -18.71 23.13 28.19
N LYS A 372 -19.63 22.32 27.68
CA LYS A 372 -20.93 22.06 28.32
C LYS A 372 -20.78 21.30 29.64
N ILE A 373 -19.85 20.35 29.75
CA ILE A 373 -19.57 19.63 30.99
C ILE A 373 -18.90 20.56 32.01
N LYS A 374 -17.88 21.32 31.57
CA LYS A 374 -17.17 22.31 32.40
C LYS A 374 -18.11 23.32 33.03
N THR A 375 -19.04 23.87 32.25
CA THR A 375 -20.06 24.81 32.76
C THR A 375 -21.01 24.16 33.77
N ARG A 376 -21.43 22.91 33.56
CA ARG A 376 -22.25 22.17 34.54
C ARG A 376 -21.50 21.89 35.85
N MET A 377 -20.23 21.51 35.78
CA MET A 377 -19.39 21.30 36.96
C MET A 377 -19.21 22.59 37.76
N GLU A 378 -18.94 23.70 37.09
CA GLU A 378 -18.79 25.00 37.76
C GLU A 378 -20.09 25.44 38.46
N LEU A 379 -21.25 25.27 37.80
CA LEU A 379 -22.55 25.53 38.42
C LEU A 379 -22.82 24.62 39.63
N SER A 380 -22.45 23.34 39.54
CA SER A 380 -22.59 22.39 40.66
C SER A 380 -21.72 22.80 41.84
N LYS A 381 -20.46 23.19 41.60
CA LYS A 381 -19.53 23.70 42.61
C LYS A 381 -20.07 24.96 43.29
N GLN A 382 -20.57 25.92 42.51
CA GLN A 382 -21.21 27.14 43.02
C GLN A 382 -22.43 26.82 43.89
N SER A 383 -23.27 25.88 43.45
CA SER A 383 -24.43 25.44 44.24
C SER A 383 -24.03 24.78 45.56
N SER A 384 -22.96 23.97 45.58
CA SER A 384 -22.44 23.35 46.80
C SER A 384 -21.91 24.39 47.77
N ILE A 385 -21.11 25.34 47.28
CA ILE A 385 -20.57 26.44 48.09
C ILE A 385 -21.71 27.28 48.67
N GLN A 386 -22.75 27.55 47.88
CA GLN A 386 -23.92 28.30 48.33
C GLN A 386 -24.67 27.58 49.46
N MET A 387 -24.84 26.26 49.35
CA MET A 387 -25.46 25.44 50.40
C MET A 387 -24.66 25.48 51.71
N ASP A 388 -23.32 25.39 51.63
CA ASP A 388 -22.44 25.50 52.81
C ASP A 388 -22.51 26.89 53.46
N ILE A 389 -22.58 27.95 52.64
CA ILE A 389 -22.77 29.32 53.12
C ILE A 389 -24.09 29.44 53.90
N ASP A 390 -25.18 28.89 53.36
CA ASP A 390 -26.49 28.99 53.98
C ASP A 390 -26.58 28.14 55.26
N GLN A 391 -25.94 26.98 55.30
CA GLN A 391 -25.80 26.18 56.52
C GLN A 391 -25.01 26.93 57.61
N LYS A 392 -23.90 27.59 57.23
CA LYS A 392 -23.11 28.40 58.17
C LYS A 392 -23.89 29.62 58.68
N LYS A 393 -24.69 30.27 57.83
CA LYS A 393 -25.59 31.35 58.25
C LYS A 393 -26.63 30.85 59.26
N GLU A 394 -27.20 29.68 59.05
CA GLU A 394 -28.16 29.08 59.98
C GLU A 394 -27.52 28.78 61.35
N LEU A 395 -26.32 28.19 61.35
CA LEU A 395 -25.56 27.95 62.59
C LEU A 395 -25.21 29.24 63.31
N LEU A 396 -24.77 30.27 62.57
CA LEU A 396 -24.50 31.58 63.13
C LEU A 396 -25.75 32.21 63.76
N ALA A 397 -26.92 32.04 63.14
CA ALA A 397 -28.19 32.49 63.71
C ALA A 397 -28.50 31.76 65.03
N LYS A 398 -28.31 30.44 65.10
CA LYS A 398 -28.49 29.65 66.34
C LYS A 398 -27.56 30.14 67.45
N VAL A 399 -26.25 30.28 67.18
CA VAL A 399 -25.27 30.80 68.15
C VAL A 399 -25.64 32.21 68.62
N LYS A 400 -26.09 33.09 67.73
CA LYS A 400 -26.58 34.44 68.13
C LYS A 400 -27.76 34.35 69.09
N THR A 401 -28.71 33.45 68.87
CA THR A 401 -29.85 33.26 69.79
C THR A 401 -29.42 32.71 71.15
N GLU A 402 -28.47 31.78 71.19
CA GLU A 402 -27.91 31.23 72.43
C GLU A 402 -27.15 32.30 73.22
N ILE A 403 -26.32 33.12 72.57
CA ILE A 403 -25.62 34.23 73.22
C ILE A 403 -26.61 35.20 73.88
N VAL A 404 -27.70 35.54 73.19
CA VAL A 404 -28.76 36.39 73.75
C VAL A 404 -29.43 35.72 74.97
N ALA A 405 -29.70 34.41 74.91
CA ALA A 405 -30.25 33.65 76.02
C ALA A 405 -29.31 33.58 77.24
N TYR A 406 -28.01 33.37 77.01
CA TYR A 406 -26.98 33.41 78.07
C TYR A 406 -26.88 34.79 78.70
N LYS A 407 -26.86 35.86 77.89
CA LYS A 407 -26.87 37.25 78.40
C LYS A 407 -28.08 37.51 79.29
N ARG A 408 -29.27 37.08 78.89
CA ARG A 408 -30.49 37.18 79.72
C ARG A 408 -30.36 36.42 81.04
N SER A 409 -29.80 35.21 81.00
CA SER A 409 -29.59 34.38 82.20
C SER A 409 -28.57 35.00 83.16
N LEU A 410 -27.49 35.55 82.61
CA LEU A 410 -26.47 36.27 83.39
C LEU A 410 -27.07 37.49 84.09
N SER A 411 -27.86 38.31 83.38
CA SER A 411 -28.54 39.46 83.98
C SER A 411 -29.49 39.05 85.10
N ARG A 412 -30.16 37.90 85.01
CA ARG A 412 -31.02 37.35 86.09
C ARG A 412 -30.20 36.96 87.33
N LEU A 413 -29.07 36.28 87.14
CA LEU A 413 -28.18 35.92 88.25
C LEU A 413 -27.57 37.16 88.92
N GLU A 414 -27.26 38.20 88.13
CA GLU A 414 -26.78 39.48 88.66
C GLU A 414 -27.86 40.25 89.45
N THR A 415 -29.14 40.13 89.07
CA THR A 415 -30.24 40.67 89.88
C THR A 415 -30.44 39.86 91.16
N GLU A 416 -30.46 38.53 91.09
CA GLU A 416 -30.61 37.65 92.26
C GLU A 416 -29.46 37.82 93.27
N LYS A 417 -28.22 37.94 92.78
CA LYS A 417 -27.06 38.24 93.62
C LYS A 417 -27.20 39.59 94.33
N ARG A 418 -27.76 40.61 93.68
CA ARG A 418 -27.99 41.93 94.28
C ARG A 418 -29.07 41.87 95.36
N GLU A 419 -30.14 41.12 95.13
CA GLU A 419 -31.20 40.89 96.12
C GLU A 419 -30.63 40.18 97.37
N MET A 420 -29.90 39.09 97.20
CA MET A 420 -29.25 38.39 98.32
C MET A 420 -28.26 39.26 99.12
N LEU A 421 -27.54 40.17 98.45
CA LEU A 421 -26.65 41.12 99.12
C LEU A 421 -27.38 42.26 99.83
N SER A 422 -28.62 42.56 99.44
CA SER A 422 -29.47 43.56 100.11
C SER A 422 -30.16 43.00 101.35
N ASP A 423 -30.45 41.70 101.37
CA ASP A 423 -31.08 41.00 102.50
C ASP A 423 -30.09 40.74 103.65
N ARG A 424 -28.79 40.78 103.38
CA ARG A 424 -27.70 40.52 104.32
C ARG A 424 -27.14 41.81 104.89
#